data_AF-A0A1E4IN57-F1
#
_entry.id   AF-A0A1E4IN57-F1
#
_cell.length_a   1.000
_cell.length_b   1.000
_cell.length_c   1.000
_cell.angle_alpha   90.00
_cell.angle_beta   90.00
_cell.angle_gamma   90.00
#
_symmetry.space_group_name_H-M   'P 1'
#
loop_
_entity.id
_entity.type
_entity.pdbx_description
1 polymer ?
#
loop_
_entity_poly.entity_id
_entity_poly.type
_entity_poly.pdbx_seq_one_letter_code
_entity_poly.pdbx_strand_id
1 'polypeptide(L)'
;MQVSRDSFALEHLGIRYAFCSQQCQDRFRSNPHLYIGVPGKKAAKQKGVKILKRRRFSLEQALTEAEASILEEALGAMMGIKGIEVAGDTIAITYDLLEATAEQIEIRIGQVGVGLGSGWAERLQRGFVHYLEECEVGNLEVRPNAGHH
;
A
#
# COMPACT_ATOMS: atom_id res chain seq x y z
N MET A 1 -3.62 -7.15 17.53
CA MET A 1 -2.67 -8.14 16.97
C MET A 1 -1.32 -7.93 17.64
N GLN A 2 -0.80 -8.91 18.39
CA GLN A 2 0.57 -8.86 18.94
C GLN A 2 1.47 -9.67 17.99
N VAL A 3 2.33 -8.98 17.26
CA VAL A 3 3.36 -9.61 16.42
C VAL A 3 4.66 -9.58 17.22
N SER A 4 5.44 -10.66 17.19
CA SER A 4 6.77 -10.67 17.81
C SER A 4 7.61 -9.55 17.20
N ARG A 5 8.33 -8.79 18.05
CA ARG A 5 9.16 -7.64 17.65
C ARG A 5 10.19 -8.00 16.57
N ASP A 6 10.55 -9.27 16.48
CA ASP A 6 11.59 -9.75 15.57
C ASP A 6 11.04 -10.29 14.24
N SER A 7 9.74 -10.52 14.12
CA SER A 7 9.16 -11.15 12.92
C SER A 7 9.36 -10.32 11.64
N PHE A 8 9.46 -8.99 11.77
CA PHE A 8 9.63 -8.08 10.64
C PHE A 8 10.73 -7.05 10.89
N ALA A 9 11.74 -7.35 11.72
CA ALA A 9 12.79 -6.37 12.02
C ALA A 9 13.68 -6.09 10.80
N LEU A 10 14.14 -4.85 10.65
CA LEU A 10 15.09 -4.43 9.61
C LEU A 10 16.15 -3.50 10.22
N GLU A 11 17.41 -3.70 9.85
CA GLU A 11 18.47 -2.75 10.16
C GLU A 11 18.62 -1.72 9.04
N HIS A 12 18.71 -0.44 9.41
CA HIS A 12 18.97 0.65 8.48
C HIS A 12 19.84 1.71 9.16
N LEU A 13 20.99 2.02 8.56
CA LEU A 13 22.01 2.94 9.10
C LEU A 13 22.46 2.56 10.53
N GLY A 14 22.62 1.26 10.81
CA GLY A 14 23.02 0.76 12.12
C GLY A 14 21.95 0.85 13.21
N ILE A 15 20.71 1.23 12.86
CA ILE A 15 19.56 1.28 13.76
C ILE A 15 18.61 0.13 13.40
N ARG A 16 18.20 -0.65 14.39
CA ARG A 16 17.22 -1.73 14.24
C ARG A 16 15.80 -1.18 14.39
N TYR A 17 15.00 -1.30 13.35
CA TYR A 17 13.58 -0.95 13.31
C TYR A 17 12.72 -2.21 13.40
N ALA A 18 11.61 -2.14 14.13
CA ALA A 18 10.60 -3.19 14.22
C ALA A 18 9.31 -2.73 13.56
N PHE A 19 8.67 -3.61 12.80
CA PHE A 19 7.48 -3.32 12.02
C PHE A 19 6.33 -4.23 12.42
N CYS A 20 5.10 -3.73 12.31
CA CYS A 20 3.89 -4.48 12.66
C CYS A 20 3.45 -5.48 11.57
N SER A 21 3.97 -5.35 10.35
CA SER A 21 3.62 -6.20 9.21
C SER A 21 4.72 -6.18 8.15
N GLN A 22 4.71 -7.20 7.29
CA GLN A 22 5.57 -7.25 6.10
C GLN A 22 5.36 -6.02 5.21
N GLN A 23 4.10 -5.60 5.03
CA GLN A 23 3.74 -4.41 4.26
C GLN A 23 4.51 -3.17 4.73
N CYS A 24 4.52 -2.89 6.04
CA CYS A 24 5.21 -1.73 6.57
C CYS A 24 6.74 -1.85 6.46
N GLN A 25 7.28 -3.06 6.62
CA GLN A 25 8.71 -3.32 6.46
C GLN A 25 9.14 -3.08 5.00
N ASP A 26 8.40 -3.60 4.02
CA ASP A 26 8.69 -3.43 2.60
C ASP A 26 8.63 -1.96 2.20
N ARG A 27 7.59 -1.24 2.66
CA ARG A 27 7.46 0.20 2.41
C ARG A 27 8.64 0.99 2.96
N PHE A 28 9.08 0.67 4.18
CA PHE A 28 10.25 1.30 4.78
C PHE A 28 11.54 0.94 4.02
N ARG A 29 11.71 -0.33 3.61
CA ARG A 29 12.87 -0.77 2.84
C ARG A 29 12.98 -0.03 1.50
N SER A 30 11.86 0.15 0.81
CA SER A 30 11.85 0.84 -0.49
C SER A 30 12.06 2.35 -0.36
N ASN A 31 11.48 2.98 0.67
CA ASN A 31 11.50 4.44 0.81
C ASN A 31 11.65 4.87 2.29
N PRO A 32 12.81 4.63 2.93
CA PRO A 32 12.98 4.84 4.36
C PRO A 32 12.77 6.31 4.75
N HIS A 33 13.14 7.24 3.88
CA HIS A 33 13.10 8.68 4.16
C HIS A 33 11.70 9.31 4.14
N LEU A 34 10.66 8.53 3.82
CA LEU A 34 9.27 8.90 4.08
C LEU A 34 8.89 8.78 5.55
N TYR A 35 9.57 7.90 6.29
CA TYR A 35 9.28 7.57 7.68
C TYR A 35 10.33 8.13 8.64
N ILE A 36 11.60 8.12 8.22
CA ILE A 36 12.72 8.68 8.99
C ILE A 36 13.25 9.93 8.31
N GLY A 37 13.35 11.03 9.07
CA GLY A 37 13.92 12.26 8.56
C GLY A 37 15.42 12.14 8.29
N VAL A 38 16.02 13.24 7.88
CA VAL A 38 17.47 13.44 7.89
C VAL A 38 17.81 14.52 8.93
N PRO A 39 19.08 14.67 9.37
CA PRO A 39 19.45 15.73 10.30
C PRO A 39 18.90 17.10 9.86
N GLY A 40 18.17 17.77 10.76
CA GLY A 40 17.55 19.06 10.51
C GLY A 40 16.25 19.05 9.68
N LYS A 41 15.79 17.89 9.16
CA LYS A 41 14.55 17.81 8.36
C LYS A 41 13.73 16.56 8.72
N LYS A 42 12.53 16.79 9.28
CA LYS A 42 11.53 15.72 9.55
C LYS A 42 11.00 15.12 8.24
N ALA A 43 10.79 13.81 8.24
CA ALA A 43 10.16 13.09 7.14
C ALA A 43 8.67 13.45 6.97
N ALA A 44 8.12 13.16 5.78
CA ALA A 44 6.72 13.42 5.46
C ALA A 44 5.76 12.80 6.50
N LYS A 45 5.99 11.54 6.90
CA LYS A 45 5.12 10.87 7.88
C LYS A 45 5.24 11.47 9.28
N GLN A 46 6.43 11.92 9.68
CA GLN A 46 6.65 12.62 10.96
C GLN A 46 5.97 13.99 11.01
N LYS A 47 5.68 14.59 9.85
CA LYS A 47 4.91 15.84 9.73
C LYS A 47 3.40 15.62 9.67
N GLY A 48 2.95 14.36 9.71
CA GLY A 48 1.53 14.01 9.59
C GLY A 48 0.97 14.17 8.18
N VAL A 49 1.83 14.24 7.15
CA VAL A 49 1.40 14.29 5.75
C VAL A 49 0.62 13.01 5.43
N LYS A 50 -0.46 13.16 4.66
CA LYS A 50 -1.25 12.06 4.09
C LYS A 50 -1.44 12.33 2.61
N ILE A 51 -1.33 11.29 1.79
CA ILE A 51 -1.44 11.42 0.35
C ILE A 51 -2.53 10.48 -0.09
N LEU A 52 -3.76 10.98 -0.06
CA LEU A 52 -4.92 10.18 -0.39
C LEU A 52 -5.03 10.03 -1.90
N LYS A 53 -4.92 8.80 -2.36
CA LYS A 53 -5.17 8.40 -3.74
C LYS A 53 -6.49 7.66 -3.78
N ARG A 54 -7.23 7.85 -4.86
CA ARG A 54 -8.43 7.09 -5.15
C ARG A 54 -8.25 6.42 -6.50
N ARG A 55 -8.39 5.10 -6.54
CA ARG A 55 -8.35 4.31 -7.76
C ARG A 55 -9.70 3.67 -7.99
N ARG A 56 -10.11 3.61 -9.25
CA ARG A 56 -11.29 2.89 -9.69
C ARG A 56 -10.87 1.94 -10.80
N PHE A 57 -11.36 0.71 -10.73
CA PHE A 57 -11.20 -0.27 -11.79
C PHE A 57 -12.51 -1.04 -11.94
N SER A 58 -12.72 -1.58 -13.13
CA SER A 58 -13.86 -2.42 -13.45
C SER A 58 -13.37 -3.84 -13.68
N LEU A 59 -14.15 -4.80 -13.19
CA LEU A 59 -13.98 -6.22 -13.41
C LEU A 59 -14.73 -6.64 -14.67
N GLU A 60 -14.35 -7.77 -15.26
CA GLU A 60 -15.09 -8.34 -16.39
C GLU A 60 -16.50 -8.84 -16.00
N GLN A 61 -16.71 -9.14 -14.71
CA GLN A 61 -17.99 -9.61 -14.17
C GLN A 61 -18.24 -8.95 -12.82
N ALA A 62 -19.52 -8.67 -12.55
CA ALA A 62 -19.94 -8.10 -11.27
C ALA A 62 -19.64 -9.05 -10.10
N LEU A 63 -19.25 -8.47 -8.96
CA LEU A 63 -19.12 -9.21 -7.71
C LEU A 63 -20.50 -9.51 -7.14
N THR A 64 -20.65 -10.73 -6.64
CA THR A 64 -21.72 -11.05 -5.70
C THR A 64 -21.50 -10.32 -4.37
N GLU A 65 -22.56 -10.14 -3.58
CA GLU A 65 -22.46 -9.50 -2.26
C GLU A 65 -21.47 -10.22 -1.33
N ALA A 66 -21.37 -11.55 -1.45
CA ALA A 66 -20.42 -12.36 -0.68
C ALA A 66 -18.97 -12.11 -1.11
N GLU A 67 -18.69 -12.10 -2.43
CA GLU A 67 -17.36 -11.78 -2.95
C GLU A 67 -16.94 -10.34 -2.59
N ALA A 68 -17.87 -9.39 -2.68
CA ALA A 68 -17.64 -7.99 -2.30
C ALA A 68 -17.28 -7.87 -0.81
N SER A 69 -18.02 -8.55 0.07
CA SER A 69 -17.76 -8.53 1.52
C SER A 69 -16.39 -9.10 1.86
N ILE A 70 -15.99 -10.23 1.23
CA ILE A 70 -14.68 -10.84 1.42
C ILE A 70 -13.56 -9.89 0.97
N LEU A 71 -13.75 -9.25 -0.19
CA LEU A 71 -12.78 -8.29 -0.71
C LEU A 71 -12.64 -7.07 0.19
N GLU A 72 -13.76 -6.50 0.64
CA GLU A 72 -13.79 -5.34 1.53
C GLU A 72 -13.11 -5.63 2.86
N GLU A 73 -13.38 -6.79 3.47
CA GLU A 73 -12.72 -7.22 4.71
C GLU A 73 -11.21 -7.40 4.50
N ALA A 74 -10.81 -8.11 3.44
CA ALA A 74 -9.42 -8.45 3.21
C ALA A 74 -8.55 -7.23 2.86
N LEU A 75 -9.10 -6.24 2.15
CA LEU A 75 -8.43 -4.98 1.84
C LEU A 75 -8.54 -3.99 2.99
N GLY A 76 -9.66 -3.94 3.70
CA GLY A 76 -9.87 -3.09 4.88
C GLY A 76 -8.89 -3.41 6.02
N ALA A 77 -8.38 -4.64 6.07
CA ALA A 77 -7.31 -5.04 6.99
C ALA A 77 -5.92 -4.50 6.63
N MET A 78 -5.70 -3.98 5.42
CA MET A 78 -4.41 -3.39 5.02
C MET A 78 -4.21 -2.02 5.65
N MET A 79 -3.00 -1.75 6.12
CA MET A 79 -2.64 -0.40 6.56
C MET A 79 -2.66 0.54 5.35
N GLY A 80 -3.26 1.72 5.52
CA GLY A 80 -3.34 2.72 4.47
C GLY A 80 -4.66 2.80 3.73
N ILE A 81 -5.48 1.76 3.73
CA ILE A 81 -6.82 1.82 3.12
C ILE A 81 -7.72 2.72 3.95
N LYS A 82 -8.41 3.66 3.28
CA LYS A 82 -9.30 4.66 3.89
C LYS A 82 -10.75 4.48 3.47
N GLY A 83 -11.01 3.77 2.39
CA GLY A 83 -12.35 3.44 1.94
C GLY A 83 -12.32 2.50 0.75
N ILE A 84 -13.32 1.62 0.69
CA ILE A 84 -13.57 0.71 -0.42
C ILE A 84 -15.03 0.85 -0.78
N GLU A 85 -15.33 0.91 -2.06
CA GLU A 85 -16.68 0.98 -2.59
C GLU A 85 -16.80 -0.04 -3.71
N VAL A 86 -17.72 -0.99 -3.57
CA VAL A 86 -18.05 -1.97 -4.60
C VAL A 86 -19.44 -1.67 -5.15
N ALA A 87 -19.52 -1.45 -6.46
CA ALA A 87 -20.76 -1.20 -7.18
C ALA A 87 -20.81 -2.11 -8.42
N GLY A 88 -21.38 -3.32 -8.24
CA GLY A 88 -21.46 -4.32 -9.30
C GLY A 88 -20.08 -4.82 -9.72
N ASP A 89 -19.65 -4.46 -10.93
CA ASP A 89 -18.34 -4.78 -11.49
C ASP A 89 -17.26 -3.74 -11.16
N THR A 90 -17.65 -2.61 -10.58
CA THR A 90 -16.76 -1.47 -10.38
C THR A 90 -16.33 -1.39 -8.93
N ILE A 91 -15.02 -1.34 -8.71
CA ILE A 91 -14.41 -1.21 -7.40
C ILE A 91 -13.67 0.12 -7.34
N ALA A 92 -13.89 0.89 -6.29
CA ALA A 92 -13.12 2.08 -5.97
C ALA A 92 -12.44 1.94 -4.61
N ILE A 93 -11.15 2.24 -4.55
CA ILE A 93 -10.33 2.14 -3.34
C ILE A 93 -9.67 3.49 -3.09
N THR A 94 -9.83 4.01 -1.89
CA THR A 94 -9.15 5.21 -1.40
C THR A 94 -8.09 4.81 -0.38
N TYR A 95 -6.85 5.26 -0.54
CA TYR A 95 -5.73 4.86 0.32
C TYR A 95 -4.69 5.98 0.49
N ASP A 96 -3.96 5.95 1.62
CA ASP A 96 -2.80 6.80 1.86
C ASP A 96 -1.56 6.18 1.21
N LEU A 97 -1.01 6.88 0.21
CA LEU A 97 0.16 6.43 -0.55
C LEU A 97 1.41 6.27 0.33
N LEU A 98 1.45 6.91 1.50
CA LEU A 98 2.52 6.70 2.48
C LEU A 98 2.38 5.39 3.27
N GLU A 99 1.28 4.65 3.13
CA GLU A 99 1.01 3.43 3.91
C GLU A 99 0.76 2.21 3.00
N ALA A 100 0.10 2.41 1.86
CA ALA A 100 -0.13 1.38 0.84
C ALA A 100 0.19 1.91 -0.57
N THR A 101 0.72 1.04 -1.43
CA THR A 101 0.84 1.31 -2.86
C THR A 101 -0.24 0.57 -3.64
N ALA A 102 -0.49 1.03 -4.87
CA ALA A 102 -1.36 0.31 -5.78
C ALA A 102 -0.91 -1.13 -6.05
N GLU A 103 0.41 -1.36 -6.17
CA GLU A 103 0.97 -2.71 -6.36
C GLU A 103 0.66 -3.63 -5.16
N GLN A 104 0.81 -3.14 -3.92
CA GLN A 104 0.46 -3.92 -2.74
C GLN A 104 -1.03 -4.25 -2.69
N ILE A 105 -1.87 -3.30 -3.11
CA ILE A 105 -3.31 -3.50 -3.23
C ILE A 105 -3.60 -4.56 -4.29
N GLU A 106 -2.99 -4.46 -5.47
CA GLU A 106 -3.16 -5.42 -6.56
C GLU A 106 -2.76 -6.84 -6.15
N ILE A 107 -1.61 -7.00 -5.49
CA ILE A 107 -1.16 -8.29 -4.95
C ILE A 107 -2.19 -8.83 -3.96
N ARG A 108 -2.70 -8.00 -3.05
CA ARG A 108 -3.70 -8.43 -2.06
C ARG A 108 -5.00 -8.85 -2.73
N ILE A 109 -5.49 -8.09 -3.70
CA ILE A 109 -6.68 -8.41 -4.50
C ILE A 109 -6.45 -9.75 -5.21
N GLY A 110 -5.29 -9.97 -5.84
CA GLY A 110 -4.93 -11.24 -6.47
C GLY A 110 -4.97 -12.42 -5.50
N GLN A 111 -4.39 -12.26 -4.30
CA GLN A 111 -4.41 -13.28 -3.24
C GLN A 111 -5.83 -13.63 -2.78
N VAL A 112 -6.68 -12.61 -2.61
CA VAL A 112 -8.07 -12.80 -2.17
C VAL A 112 -8.82 -13.66 -3.17
N GLY A 113 -8.70 -13.36 -4.46
CA GLY A 113 -9.50 -14.08 -5.43
C GLY A 113 -8.98 -15.42 -5.89
N VAL A 114 -7.76 -15.83 -5.51
CA VAL A 114 -7.42 -17.27 -5.47
C VAL A 114 -8.42 -18.02 -4.59
N GLY A 115 -8.88 -17.41 -3.50
CA GLY A 115 -9.93 -17.97 -2.63
C GLY A 115 -11.36 -17.82 -3.17
N LEU A 116 -11.59 -16.97 -4.18
CA LEU A 116 -12.91 -16.73 -4.79
C LEU A 116 -13.18 -17.64 -6.00
N GLY A 117 -12.16 -18.30 -6.55
CA GLY A 117 -12.31 -19.36 -7.57
C GLY A 117 -11.62 -19.07 -8.91
N SER A 118 -11.75 -20.03 -9.84
CA SER A 118 -10.96 -20.16 -11.07
C SER A 118 -11.25 -19.15 -12.19
N GLY A 119 -11.84 -17.99 -11.88
CA GLY A 119 -12.15 -16.93 -12.86
C GLY A 119 -11.72 -15.53 -12.41
N TRP A 120 -11.03 -15.42 -11.27
CA TRP A 120 -10.65 -14.14 -10.69
C TRP A 120 -9.54 -13.43 -11.45
N ALA A 121 -8.53 -14.19 -11.89
CA ALA A 121 -7.38 -13.62 -12.60
C ALA A 121 -7.84 -12.94 -13.89
N GLU A 122 -8.75 -13.58 -14.63
CA GLU A 122 -9.36 -13.08 -15.86
C GLU A 122 -10.18 -11.81 -15.60
N ARG A 123 -10.96 -11.79 -14.50
CA ARG A 123 -11.76 -10.62 -14.09
C ARG A 123 -10.92 -9.39 -13.76
N LEU A 124 -9.70 -9.55 -13.25
CA LEU A 124 -8.82 -8.45 -12.85
C LEU A 124 -7.92 -7.90 -13.95
N GLN A 125 -7.46 -8.75 -14.87
CA GLN A 125 -6.32 -8.50 -15.75
C GLN A 125 -6.51 -7.28 -16.69
N ARG A 126 -7.72 -6.74 -16.80
CA ARG A 126 -8.05 -5.59 -17.65
C ARG A 126 -8.32 -4.27 -16.89
N GLY A 127 -8.50 -4.33 -15.56
CA GLY A 127 -8.89 -3.16 -14.75
C GLY A 127 -7.73 -2.35 -14.19
N PHE A 128 -6.57 -2.98 -13.96
CA PHE A 128 -5.38 -2.34 -13.40
C PHE A 128 -4.41 -1.91 -14.52
N VAL A 129 -4.67 -0.76 -15.15
CA VAL A 129 -3.68 -0.14 -16.04
C VAL A 129 -2.53 0.38 -15.18
N HIS A 130 -1.30 -0.08 -15.45
CA HIS A 130 -0.09 0.30 -14.71
C HIS A 130 0.12 1.83 -14.75
N TYR A 131 -0.09 2.48 -13.60
CA TYR A 131 0.28 3.87 -13.38
C TYR A 131 1.37 3.94 -12.30
N LEU A 132 2.50 4.56 -12.66
CA LEU A 132 3.72 4.64 -11.86
C LEU A 132 3.56 5.63 -10.69
N GLU A 133 3.16 5.11 -9.53
CA GLU A 133 3.16 5.86 -8.25
C GLU A 133 4.56 6.10 -7.69
N GLU A 134 5.56 5.35 -8.16
CA GLU A 134 6.94 5.43 -7.66
C GLU A 134 7.52 6.84 -7.80
N CYS A 135 7.18 7.57 -8.87
CA CYS A 135 7.61 8.96 -9.05
C CYS A 135 6.98 9.90 -8.01
N GLU A 136 5.70 9.72 -7.68
CA GLU A 136 5.02 10.53 -6.66
C GLU A 136 5.60 10.27 -5.27
N VAL A 137 5.87 8.99 -4.97
CA VAL A 137 6.48 8.56 -3.70
C VAL A 137 7.90 9.11 -3.56
N GLY A 138 8.74 8.96 -4.59
CA GLY A 138 10.14 9.39 -4.57
C GLY A 138 10.34 10.90 -4.41
N ASN A 139 9.38 11.72 -4.86
CA ASN A 139 9.42 13.18 -4.71
C ASN A 139 9.16 13.64 -3.26
N LEU A 140 8.59 12.78 -2.42
CA LEU A 140 8.26 13.10 -1.03
C LEU A 140 9.36 12.70 -0.06
N GLU A 141 10.34 11.92 -0.53
CA GLU A 141 11.49 11.57 0.27
C GLU A 141 12.31 12.81 0.63
N VAL A 142 12.70 12.89 1.89
CA VAL A 142 13.64 13.91 2.30
C VAL A 142 15.04 13.46 1.91
N ARG A 143 15.58 14.06 0.85
CA ARG A 143 16.97 13.81 0.46
C ARG A 143 17.93 14.61 1.35
N PRO A 144 19.06 14.01 1.77
CA PRO A 144 20.13 14.79 2.38
C PRO A 144 20.57 15.85 1.37
N ASN A 145 20.78 17.09 1.82
CA ASN A 145 21.43 18.07 0.96
C ASN A 145 22.81 17.50 0.64
N ALA A 146 23.12 17.28 -0.64
CA ALA A 146 24.50 17.16 -1.06
C ALA A 146 25.16 18.49 -0.69
N GLY A 147 25.89 18.51 0.44
CA GLY A 147 26.73 19.64 0.78
C GLY A 147 27.70 19.82 -0.38
N HIS A 148 27.62 20.97 -1.06
CA HIS A 148 28.78 21.47 -1.78
C HIS A 148 29.89 21.66 -0.75
N HIS A 149 30.85 20.74 -0.77
CA HIS A 149 32.18 20.94 -0.23
C HIS A 149 33.08 21.41 -1.36
#